data_AF-B8BWZ8-F1
#
_entry.id   AF-B8BWZ8-F1
#
_cell.length_a   1.000
_cell.length_b   1.000
_cell.length_c   1.000
_cell.angle_alpha   90.00
_cell.angle_beta   90.00
_cell.angle_gamma   90.00
#
_symmetry.space_group_name_H-M   'P 1'
#
loop_
_entity.id
_entity.type
_entity.pdbx_description
1 polymer ?
#
loop_
_entity_poly.entity_id
_entity_poly.type
_entity_poly.pdbx_seq_one_letter_code
_entity_poly.pdbx_strand_id
1 'polypeptide(L)'
;MTSATTEEYSAGNNDEEGERVALTPLSIEAADDHVVVHDETATPTRAQAVFAIIRRASTTRRCCLLLLLALCTTISFIVTHDLHTSIPRLFGIKSSALSIEPVCLSTELSHDEHTVSVDQMDLNRVATAFSKRLSSYAIQSTGFEWDERDAKTSKWRPQGVTTLHAGHHHYHHQQQQPFEEESKSSDASLQHGERYVLTSWYERKEDGYAGRGARISFVNVTDMQQTSTYSYRHVLLVDSNFCTLPGIHVGGIEYQRELLHVVDSRKGMQSVIEFDVHNDLYELPQEMRDEMFGYRYVLVASASFHVPTKPSFISYDIDSDQFIVGTYSRCGNKVGIHVDSKNCYSQPNNKLVWFDKDNVSRDSPMPCGHYFSEMQGATSARVGKNTVIWVSSSYGGVGSSHLHMITTNILDSSACPDVDLSSSNSVATHRFLPGLEDLHIEQTGNGRYLWSLTEFGTRMVFATAINDLLVP
;
A
#
# COMPACT_ATOMS: atom_id res chain seq x y z
N MET A 1 60.83 -13.71 16.55
CA MET A 1 61.24 -15.12 16.75
C MET A 1 59.95 -15.92 16.93
N THR A 2 59.22 -16.23 15.85
CA THR A 2 59.29 -17.46 15.03
C THR A 2 59.08 -18.76 15.81
N SER A 3 57.89 -19.35 15.70
CA SER A 3 57.75 -20.71 15.14
C SER A 3 56.32 -20.92 14.66
N ALA A 4 56.21 -21.35 13.40
CA ALA A 4 55.01 -21.81 12.74
C ALA A 4 54.80 -23.30 13.01
N THR A 5 53.54 -23.74 12.93
CA THR A 5 53.18 -25.13 12.58
C THR A 5 51.98 -25.09 11.64
N THR A 6 52.24 -25.59 10.44
CA THR A 6 51.34 -25.90 9.33
C THR A 6 50.60 -27.21 9.57
N GLU A 7 49.31 -27.26 9.26
CA GLU A 7 48.61 -28.52 8.98
C GLU A 7 47.95 -28.44 7.59
N GLU A 8 48.33 -29.41 6.75
CA GLU A 8 47.76 -29.74 5.46
C GLU A 8 46.41 -30.44 5.65
N TYR A 9 45.42 -30.17 4.80
CA TYR A 9 44.32 -31.11 4.57
C TYR A 9 44.07 -31.30 3.08
N SER A 10 44.00 -32.57 2.72
CA SER A 10 44.09 -33.16 1.39
C SER A 10 42.81 -33.00 0.57
N ALA A 11 42.99 -32.84 -0.73
CA ALA A 11 41.98 -32.99 -1.76
C ALA A 11 41.48 -34.45 -1.85
N GLY A 12 40.17 -34.62 -2.02
CA GLY A 12 39.53 -35.90 -2.36
C GLY A 12 38.54 -35.68 -3.51
N ASN A 13 38.92 -36.18 -4.68
CA ASN A 13 38.04 -36.38 -5.83
C ASN A 13 36.99 -37.45 -5.49
N ASN A 14 35.76 -37.25 -5.95
CA ASN A 14 34.87 -38.36 -6.30
C ASN A 14 34.07 -37.97 -7.55
N ASP A 15 34.38 -38.69 -8.62
CA ASP A 15 33.63 -38.81 -9.85
C ASP A 15 32.34 -39.60 -9.57
N GLU A 16 31.18 -39.10 -9.98
CA GLU A 16 29.99 -39.95 -10.17
C GLU A 16 29.36 -39.71 -11.54
N GLU A 17 29.03 -40.84 -12.14
CA GLU A 17 28.76 -41.09 -13.55
C GLU A 17 27.43 -40.49 -14.03
N GLY A 18 27.46 -39.96 -15.25
CA GLY A 18 26.28 -39.49 -15.95
C GLY A 18 25.53 -40.63 -16.64
N GLU A 19 24.28 -40.84 -16.24
CA GLU A 19 23.33 -41.70 -16.95
C GLU A 19 22.57 -40.89 -18.01
N ARG A 20 22.92 -41.11 -19.29
CA ARG A 20 22.23 -40.54 -20.46
C ARG A 20 20.97 -41.35 -20.75
N VAL A 21 19.80 -40.79 -20.48
CA VAL A 21 18.52 -41.32 -20.98
C VAL A 21 18.27 -40.78 -22.39
N ALA A 22 18.17 -41.70 -23.35
CA ALA A 22 17.87 -41.42 -24.74
C ALA A 22 16.38 -41.09 -24.93
N LEU A 23 16.10 -39.94 -25.56
CA LEU A 23 14.76 -39.54 -26.00
C LEU A 23 14.46 -40.17 -27.37
N THR A 24 13.49 -41.09 -27.40
CA THR A 24 12.83 -41.56 -28.63
C THR A 24 11.79 -40.53 -29.10
N PRO A 25 11.68 -40.24 -30.41
CA PRO A 25 10.66 -39.34 -30.93
C PRO A 25 9.31 -40.05 -31.03
N LEU A 26 8.30 -39.51 -30.34
CA LEU A 26 6.90 -39.92 -30.48
C LEU A 26 6.27 -39.16 -31.66
N SER A 27 5.99 -39.90 -32.73
CA SER A 27 5.11 -39.52 -33.82
C SER A 27 3.66 -39.42 -33.33
N ILE A 28 3.08 -38.23 -33.41
CA ILE A 28 1.65 -38.00 -33.17
C ILE A 28 0.94 -38.11 -34.53
N GLU A 29 0.18 -39.18 -34.71
CA GLU A 29 -0.82 -39.32 -35.76
C GLU A 29 -1.99 -38.37 -35.51
N ALA A 30 -2.41 -37.69 -36.56
CA ALA A 30 -3.59 -36.85 -36.61
C ALA A 30 -4.85 -37.74 -36.58
N ALA A 31 -5.75 -37.47 -35.64
CA ALA A 31 -7.14 -37.92 -35.69
C ALA A 31 -8.02 -36.69 -35.93
N ASP A 32 -8.54 -36.59 -37.16
CA ASP A 32 -9.68 -35.77 -37.53
C ASP A 32 -10.91 -36.27 -36.77
N ASP A 33 -11.52 -35.41 -35.95
CA ASP A 33 -12.92 -35.54 -35.60
C ASP A 33 -13.62 -34.19 -35.74
N HIS A 34 -14.45 -34.13 -36.78
CA HIS A 34 -15.34 -33.03 -37.11
C HIS A 34 -16.47 -32.91 -36.07
N VAL A 35 -16.38 -31.92 -35.18
CA VAL A 35 -17.53 -31.42 -34.43
C VAL A 35 -18.03 -30.14 -35.11
N VAL A 36 -19.13 -30.27 -35.85
CA VAL A 36 -19.88 -29.13 -36.39
C VAL A 36 -20.65 -28.49 -35.25
N VAL A 37 -20.10 -27.43 -34.66
CA VAL A 37 -20.83 -26.52 -33.77
C VAL A 37 -21.52 -25.48 -34.65
N HIS A 38 -22.86 -25.46 -34.61
CA HIS A 38 -23.65 -24.38 -35.18
C HIS A 38 -23.44 -23.12 -34.32
N ASP A 39 -22.70 -22.16 -34.87
CA ASP A 39 -22.43 -20.85 -34.27
C ASP A 39 -23.71 -19.99 -34.31
N GLU A 40 -24.28 -19.69 -33.15
CA GLU A 40 -25.32 -18.70 -33.00
C GLU A 40 -24.73 -17.32 -33.32
N THR A 41 -25.37 -16.63 -34.27
CA THR A 41 -24.93 -15.36 -34.82
C THR A 41 -24.72 -14.29 -33.75
N ALA A 42 -23.48 -14.14 -33.27
CA ALA A 42 -23.09 -13.02 -32.42
C ALA A 42 -23.24 -11.71 -33.19
N THR A 43 -24.10 -10.81 -32.70
CA THR A 43 -24.23 -9.48 -33.29
C THR A 43 -22.92 -8.71 -33.09
N PRO A 44 -22.31 -8.15 -34.14
CA PRO A 44 -21.05 -7.46 -34.01
C PRO A 44 -21.21 -6.24 -33.13
N THR A 45 -20.30 -6.08 -32.18
CA THR A 45 -20.21 -4.87 -31.36
C THR A 45 -20.05 -3.64 -32.26
N ARG A 46 -20.48 -2.45 -31.80
CA ARG A 46 -20.35 -1.21 -32.58
C ARG A 46 -18.92 -0.95 -33.07
N ALA A 47 -17.92 -1.33 -32.28
CA ALA A 47 -16.51 -1.24 -32.68
C ALA A 47 -16.17 -2.18 -33.84
N GLN A 48 -16.61 -3.44 -33.79
CA GLN A 48 -16.42 -4.42 -34.87
C GLN A 48 -17.11 -3.98 -36.17
N ALA A 49 -18.30 -3.38 -36.08
CA ALA A 49 -18.99 -2.81 -37.25
C ALA A 49 -18.20 -1.66 -37.89
N VAL A 50 -17.62 -0.76 -37.09
CA VAL A 50 -16.77 0.35 -37.57
C VAL A 50 -15.49 -0.18 -38.23
N PHE A 51 -14.82 -1.17 -37.63
CA PHE A 51 -13.63 -1.78 -38.22
C PHE A 51 -13.92 -2.55 -39.52
N ALA A 52 -15.09 -3.19 -39.63
CA ALA A 52 -15.51 -3.86 -40.86
C ALA A 52 -15.76 -2.85 -42.00
N ILE A 53 -16.33 -1.68 -41.70
CA ILE A 53 -16.52 -0.59 -42.66
C ILE A 53 -15.16 -0.04 -43.12
N ILE A 54 -14.23 0.18 -42.19
CA ILE A 54 -12.86 0.63 -42.52
C ILE A 54 -12.16 -0.41 -43.40
N ARG A 55 -12.24 -1.71 -43.06
CA ARG A 55 -11.63 -2.78 -43.88
C ARG A 55 -12.23 -2.89 -45.29
N ARG A 56 -13.46 -2.46 -45.54
CA ARG A 56 -14.06 -2.50 -46.88
C ARG A 56 -13.85 -1.24 -47.71
N ALA A 57 -13.32 -0.18 -47.12
CA ALA A 57 -13.03 1.07 -47.84
C ALA A 57 -11.79 0.96 -48.73
N SER A 58 -11.73 1.72 -49.84
CA SER A 58 -10.52 1.87 -50.65
C SER A 58 -9.39 2.52 -49.83
N THR A 59 -8.13 2.32 -50.23
CA THR A 59 -6.96 2.79 -49.46
C THR A 59 -7.05 4.27 -49.10
N THR A 60 -7.48 5.13 -50.04
CA THR A 60 -7.68 6.57 -49.78
C THR A 60 -8.79 6.84 -48.76
N ARG A 61 -9.90 6.10 -48.82
CA ARG A 61 -11.02 6.23 -47.86
C ARG A 61 -10.66 5.68 -46.47
N ARG A 62 -9.80 4.66 -46.37
CA ARG A 62 -9.28 4.14 -45.10
C ARG A 62 -8.46 5.19 -44.35
N CYS A 63 -7.55 5.87 -45.05
CA CYS A 63 -6.75 6.93 -44.45
C CYS A 63 -7.63 8.08 -43.94
N CYS A 64 -8.64 8.50 -44.72
CA CYS A 64 -9.57 9.55 -44.28
C CYS A 64 -10.40 9.13 -43.06
N LEU A 65 -10.90 7.89 -43.00
CA LEU A 65 -11.67 7.39 -41.86
C LEU A 65 -10.84 7.28 -40.59
N LEU A 66 -9.57 6.83 -40.70
CA LEU A 66 -8.65 6.76 -39.57
C LEU A 66 -8.26 8.16 -39.06
N LEU A 67 -8.02 9.11 -39.95
CA LEU A 67 -7.78 10.52 -39.60
C LEU A 67 -8.98 11.15 -38.90
N LEU A 68 -10.20 10.89 -39.38
CA LEU A 68 -11.42 11.40 -38.77
C LEU A 68 -11.63 10.81 -37.37
N LEU A 69 -11.41 9.50 -37.18
CA LEU A 69 -11.48 8.85 -35.88
C LEU A 69 -10.46 9.43 -34.90
N ALA A 70 -9.20 9.59 -35.34
CA ALA A 70 -8.16 10.21 -34.53
C ALA A 70 -8.52 11.66 -34.17
N LEU A 71 -9.06 12.44 -35.10
CA LEU A 71 -9.50 13.81 -34.83
C LEU A 71 -10.66 13.84 -33.82
N CYS A 72 -11.66 12.96 -33.96
CA CYS A 72 -12.80 12.87 -33.03
C CYS A 72 -12.38 12.46 -31.61
N THR A 73 -11.42 11.53 -31.47
CA THR A 73 -10.90 11.15 -30.15
C THR A 73 -10.09 12.28 -29.54
N THR A 74 -9.29 12.99 -30.35
CA THR A 74 -8.48 14.12 -29.88
C THR A 74 -9.36 15.29 -29.45
N ILE A 75 -10.40 15.62 -30.23
CA ILE A 75 -11.38 16.65 -29.87
C ILE A 75 -12.17 16.25 -28.62
N SER A 76 -12.61 15.00 -28.50
CA SER A 76 -13.31 14.53 -27.29
C SER A 76 -12.42 14.62 -26.05
N PHE A 77 -11.14 14.29 -26.20
CA PHE A 77 -10.15 14.42 -25.12
C PHE A 77 -9.90 15.88 -24.74
N ILE A 78 -9.72 16.78 -25.72
CA ILE A 78 -9.55 18.21 -25.48
C ILE A 78 -10.80 18.81 -24.82
N VAL A 79 -12.00 18.51 -25.32
CA VAL A 79 -13.27 19.03 -24.78
C VAL A 79 -13.50 18.53 -23.35
N THR A 80 -13.28 17.24 -23.07
CA THR A 80 -13.47 16.70 -21.71
C THR A 80 -12.41 17.20 -20.74
N HIS A 81 -11.17 17.34 -21.18
CA HIS A 81 -10.08 17.85 -20.36
C HIS A 81 -10.23 19.36 -20.08
N ASP A 82 -10.48 20.18 -21.11
CA ASP A 82 -10.56 21.64 -20.97
C ASP A 82 -11.85 22.11 -20.28
N LEU A 83 -13.00 21.46 -20.47
CA LEU A 83 -14.21 21.83 -19.72
C LEU A 83 -14.01 21.58 -18.21
N HIS A 84 -13.33 20.50 -17.83
CA HIS A 84 -13.16 20.14 -16.43
C HIS A 84 -12.12 21.02 -15.72
N THR A 85 -11.14 21.57 -16.44
CA THR A 85 -10.08 22.41 -15.86
C THR A 85 -10.31 23.91 -15.99
N SER A 86 -11.04 24.37 -17.02
CA SER A 86 -11.09 25.80 -17.39
C SER A 86 -12.33 26.54 -16.89
N ILE A 87 -13.45 25.86 -16.69
CA ILE A 87 -14.70 26.49 -16.21
C ILE A 87 -14.51 27.15 -14.83
N PRO A 88 -13.81 26.56 -13.85
CA PRO A 88 -13.61 27.23 -12.55
C PRO A 88 -12.77 28.51 -12.63
N ARG A 89 -11.88 28.64 -13.63
CA ARG A 89 -10.97 29.80 -13.76
C ARG A 89 -11.59 31.00 -14.47
N LEU A 90 -12.51 30.77 -15.41
CA LEU A 90 -13.12 31.83 -16.22
C LEU A 90 -14.14 32.69 -15.46
N PHE A 91 -14.76 32.16 -14.41
CA PHE A 91 -15.81 32.88 -13.68
C PHE A 91 -15.31 33.67 -12.46
N GLY A 92 -14.01 33.69 -12.17
CA GLY A 92 -13.49 34.44 -11.01
C GLY A 92 -14.14 34.04 -9.68
N ILE A 93 -14.81 32.89 -9.63
CA ILE A 93 -15.40 32.34 -8.42
C ILE A 93 -14.21 31.90 -7.58
N LYS A 94 -13.76 32.77 -6.69
CA LYS A 94 -13.03 32.33 -5.51
C LYS A 94 -13.93 31.28 -4.88
N SER A 95 -13.56 30.00 -5.03
CA SER A 95 -14.16 28.93 -4.26
C SER A 95 -13.83 29.28 -2.81
N SER A 96 -14.73 30.03 -2.16
CA SER A 96 -14.92 29.91 -0.73
C SER A 96 -14.99 28.41 -0.50
N ALA A 97 -14.01 27.87 0.21
CA ALA A 97 -13.97 26.46 0.52
C ALA A 97 -15.29 26.14 1.22
N LEU A 98 -16.24 25.57 0.49
CA LEU A 98 -17.50 25.15 1.06
C LEU A 98 -17.12 24.14 2.14
N SER A 99 -17.28 24.53 3.40
CA SER A 99 -17.13 23.64 4.55
C SER A 99 -18.13 22.52 4.33
N ILE A 100 -17.63 21.30 4.21
CA ILE A 100 -18.49 20.12 4.07
C ILE A 100 -18.81 19.71 5.49
N GLU A 101 -20.08 19.81 5.87
CA GLU A 101 -20.55 19.41 7.19
C GLU A 101 -20.40 17.88 7.37
N PRO A 102 -19.94 17.41 8.54
CA PRO A 102 -19.97 16.00 8.89
C PRO A 102 -21.39 15.44 8.86
N VAL A 103 -21.52 14.21 8.37
CA VAL A 103 -22.71 13.37 8.56
C VAL A 103 -22.52 12.58 9.86
N CYS A 104 -23.51 12.65 10.75
CA CYS A 104 -23.49 12.01 12.06
C CYS A 104 -24.68 11.05 12.21
N LEU A 105 -24.55 10.03 13.06
CA LEU A 105 -25.70 9.23 13.48
C LEU A 105 -26.66 10.09 14.28
N SER A 106 -27.95 9.96 13.98
CA SER A 106 -29.02 10.66 14.70
C SER A 106 -29.36 10.03 16.05
N THR A 107 -29.00 8.75 16.23
CA THR A 107 -29.34 7.93 17.39
C THR A 107 -28.06 7.47 18.08
N GLU A 108 -28.04 7.54 19.41
CA GLU A 108 -26.94 7.00 20.21
C GLU A 108 -26.90 5.48 20.13
N LEU A 109 -25.72 4.91 19.92
CA LEU A 109 -25.47 3.48 19.98
C LEU A 109 -25.06 3.11 21.40
N SER A 110 -25.69 2.07 21.97
CA SER A 110 -25.23 1.46 23.21
C SER A 110 -23.94 0.68 22.96
N HIS A 111 -22.89 0.98 23.74
CA HIS A 111 -21.56 0.38 23.65
C HIS A 111 -21.61 -1.16 23.76
N ASP A 112 -22.26 -1.68 24.80
CA ASP A 112 -22.22 -3.12 25.10
C ASP A 112 -23.03 -3.99 24.13
N GLU A 113 -23.96 -3.40 23.38
CA GLU A 113 -24.89 -4.16 22.53
C GLU A 113 -24.40 -4.29 21.08
N HIS A 114 -23.58 -3.34 20.60
CA HIS A 114 -23.24 -3.22 19.19
C HIS A 114 -21.75 -3.34 18.88
N THR A 115 -20.90 -3.46 19.91
CA THR A 115 -19.49 -3.72 19.71
C THR A 115 -19.27 -5.13 19.18
N VAL A 116 -18.38 -5.27 18.21
CA VAL A 116 -18.03 -6.56 17.58
C VAL A 116 -16.52 -6.67 17.48
N SER A 117 -16.00 -7.89 17.66
CA SER A 117 -14.59 -8.14 17.44
C SER A 117 -14.28 -8.32 15.95
N VAL A 118 -13.01 -8.09 15.58
CA VAL A 118 -12.57 -8.14 14.17
C VAL A 118 -12.82 -9.51 13.52
N ASP A 119 -12.63 -10.60 14.27
CA ASP A 119 -12.85 -11.99 13.85
C ASP A 119 -14.34 -12.36 13.71
N GLN A 120 -15.24 -11.53 14.24
CA GLN A 120 -16.69 -11.71 14.11
C GLN A 120 -17.29 -10.90 12.95
N MET A 121 -16.49 -10.06 12.28
CA MET A 121 -16.98 -9.28 11.15
C MET A 121 -17.38 -10.18 9.98
N ASP A 122 -18.59 -9.97 9.46
CA ASP A 122 -18.98 -10.53 8.18
C ASP A 122 -18.13 -9.90 7.07
N LEU A 123 -17.36 -10.69 6.32
CA LEU A 123 -16.55 -10.22 5.20
C LEU A 123 -17.27 -10.52 3.87
N ASN A 124 -17.81 -9.50 3.20
CA ASN A 124 -18.67 -9.69 2.02
C ASN A 124 -18.06 -9.28 0.67
N ARG A 125 -16.76 -9.01 0.63
CA ARG A 125 -16.03 -8.72 -0.59
C ARG A 125 -14.90 -9.69 -0.76
N VAL A 126 -14.43 -9.84 -2.00
CA VAL A 126 -13.41 -10.82 -2.36
C VAL A 126 -12.34 -10.13 -3.20
N ALA A 127 -11.10 -10.21 -2.75
CA ALA A 127 -9.91 -9.78 -3.46
C ALA A 127 -9.26 -11.00 -4.14
N THR A 128 -8.60 -10.78 -5.27
CA THR A 128 -7.95 -11.85 -6.03
C THR A 128 -6.50 -11.96 -5.60
N ALA A 129 -6.10 -13.11 -5.07
CA ALA A 129 -4.73 -13.36 -4.66
C ALA A 129 -3.79 -13.47 -5.87
N PHE A 130 -2.52 -13.12 -5.67
CA PHE A 130 -1.47 -13.37 -6.66
C PHE A 130 -0.13 -13.72 -6.02
N SER A 131 0.72 -14.33 -6.83
CA SER A 131 2.16 -14.50 -6.59
C SER A 131 2.86 -14.18 -7.91
N LYS A 132 3.60 -13.07 -7.96
CA LYS A 132 4.25 -12.60 -9.20
C LYS A 132 5.50 -11.78 -8.89
N ARG A 133 6.37 -11.67 -9.88
CA ARG A 133 7.53 -10.80 -9.81
C ARG A 133 7.12 -9.35 -10.08
N LEU A 134 7.31 -8.49 -9.09
CA LEU A 134 7.09 -7.06 -9.16
C LEU A 134 8.44 -6.34 -9.23
N SER A 135 8.44 -5.10 -9.72
CA SER A 135 9.62 -4.23 -9.87
C SER A 135 10.53 -4.48 -11.09
N SER A 136 11.43 -3.54 -11.33
CA SER A 136 12.50 -3.63 -12.34
C SER A 136 13.46 -4.81 -12.13
N TYR A 137 13.59 -5.29 -10.89
CA TYR A 137 14.48 -6.39 -10.51
C TYR A 137 13.75 -7.74 -10.40
N ALA A 138 12.47 -7.77 -10.75
CA ALA A 138 11.64 -8.97 -10.72
C ALA A 138 11.61 -9.63 -9.33
N ILE A 139 11.47 -8.78 -8.30
CA ILE A 139 11.34 -9.17 -6.90
C ILE A 139 10.08 -10.00 -6.73
N GLN A 140 10.20 -11.18 -6.12
CA GLN A 140 9.04 -12.05 -5.89
C GLN A 140 8.13 -11.43 -4.82
N SER A 141 6.86 -11.24 -5.16
CA SER A 141 5.88 -10.68 -4.24
C SER A 141 4.61 -11.52 -4.23
N THR A 142 3.96 -11.59 -3.07
CA THR A 142 2.66 -12.23 -2.89
C THR A 142 1.68 -11.23 -2.31
N GLY A 143 0.44 -11.24 -2.76
CA GLY A 143 -0.51 -10.20 -2.39
C GLY A 143 -1.87 -10.41 -3.00
N PHE A 144 -2.60 -9.32 -3.19
CA PHE A 144 -3.91 -9.35 -3.82
C PHE A 144 -4.23 -8.07 -4.59
N GLU A 145 -5.11 -8.22 -5.57
CA GLU A 145 -5.77 -7.14 -6.29
C GLU A 145 -7.21 -7.00 -5.76
N TRP A 146 -7.65 -5.76 -5.58
CA TRP A 146 -9.00 -5.47 -5.03
C TRP A 146 -10.12 -5.96 -5.95
N ASP A 147 -11.32 -6.18 -5.39
CA ASP A 147 -12.56 -6.39 -6.17
C ASP A 147 -12.65 -5.32 -7.27
N GLU A 148 -13.11 -5.71 -8.47
CA GLU A 148 -13.07 -4.85 -9.65
C GLU A 148 -13.72 -3.48 -9.41
N ARG A 149 -14.79 -3.43 -8.60
CA ARG A 149 -15.50 -2.18 -8.27
C ARG A 149 -14.66 -1.26 -7.39
N ASP A 150 -13.89 -1.81 -6.44
CA ASP A 150 -12.98 -1.04 -5.59
C ASP A 150 -11.68 -0.69 -6.32
N ALA A 151 -11.19 -1.56 -7.19
CA ALA A 151 -10.03 -1.29 -8.03
C ALA A 151 -10.29 -0.12 -8.99
N LYS A 152 -11.48 -0.06 -9.61
CA LYS A 152 -11.80 0.93 -10.65
C LYS A 152 -12.43 2.22 -10.14
N THR A 153 -12.89 2.28 -8.90
CA THR A 153 -13.58 3.48 -8.39
C THR A 153 -12.62 4.68 -8.29
N SER A 154 -13.03 5.83 -8.83
CA SER A 154 -12.32 7.09 -8.60
C SER A 154 -12.61 7.67 -7.22
N LYS A 155 -13.77 7.34 -6.66
CA LYS A 155 -14.38 7.93 -5.46
C LYS A 155 -13.61 7.68 -4.16
N TRP A 156 -12.83 6.61 -4.12
CA TRP A 156 -11.98 6.22 -3.00
C TRP A 156 -10.56 5.95 -3.50
N ARG A 157 -9.56 6.40 -2.75
CA ARG A 157 -8.15 6.14 -3.03
C ARG A 157 -7.51 5.41 -1.84
N PRO A 158 -6.91 4.22 -2.05
CA PRO A 158 -6.17 3.55 -1.00
C PRO A 158 -4.85 4.29 -0.76
N GLN A 159 -4.36 4.34 0.48
CA GLN A 159 -3.11 5.04 0.75
C GLN A 159 -2.24 4.40 1.81
N GLY A 160 -2.78 4.09 3.00
CA GLY A 160 -2.05 3.47 4.10
C GLY A 160 -2.18 1.96 4.17
N VAL A 161 -1.17 1.25 4.68
CA VAL A 161 -1.19 -0.21 4.90
C VAL A 161 -0.57 -0.59 6.24
N THR A 162 -1.17 -1.53 6.95
CA THR A 162 -0.59 -2.14 8.17
C THR A 162 -1.13 -3.57 8.34
N THR A 163 -0.66 -4.31 9.35
CA THR A 163 -1.13 -5.67 9.66
C THR A 163 -1.70 -5.75 11.08
N LEU A 164 -2.61 -6.71 11.29
CA LEU A 164 -3.29 -6.97 12.54
C LEU A 164 -3.39 -8.48 12.74
N HIS A 165 -3.10 -8.97 13.95
CA HIS A 165 -3.32 -10.37 14.34
C HIS A 165 -4.42 -10.42 15.40
N ALA A 166 -5.63 -10.83 15.00
CA ALA A 166 -6.79 -10.97 15.88
C ALA A 166 -6.74 -12.29 16.67
N GLY A 167 -7.41 -12.34 17.83
CA GLY A 167 -7.58 -13.58 18.61
C GLY A 167 -6.43 -13.93 19.57
N HIS A 168 -5.41 -13.08 19.72
CA HIS A 168 -4.34 -13.27 20.71
C HIS A 168 -4.20 -12.08 21.68
N HIS A 169 -4.86 -12.13 22.83
CA HIS A 169 -4.60 -11.21 23.95
C HIS A 169 -3.18 -11.35 24.59
N HIS A 170 -2.32 -12.24 24.08
CA HIS A 170 -1.01 -12.55 24.68
C HIS A 170 0.18 -12.49 23.71
N TYR A 171 -0.01 -12.18 22.43
CA TYR A 171 1.10 -12.18 21.46
C TYR A 171 2.01 -10.94 21.58
N HIS A 172 1.55 -9.87 22.23
CA HIS A 172 2.29 -8.61 22.32
C HIS A 172 3.61 -8.70 23.11
N HIS A 173 3.81 -9.72 23.96
CA HIS A 173 5.09 -9.91 24.64
C HIS A 173 6.17 -10.62 23.80
N GLN A 174 5.83 -11.23 22.67
CA GLN A 174 6.82 -11.94 21.82
C GLN A 174 7.41 -11.08 20.70
N GLN A 175 6.81 -9.95 20.33
CA GLN A 175 7.43 -9.01 19.37
C GLN A 175 8.55 -8.16 19.98
N GLN A 176 8.69 -8.14 21.31
CA GLN A 176 9.72 -7.36 22.03
C GLN A 176 10.98 -8.16 22.43
N GLN A 177 11.05 -9.44 22.08
CA GLN A 177 12.25 -10.23 22.37
C GLN A 177 13.25 -10.07 21.21
N PRO A 178 14.48 -9.57 21.47
CA PRO A 178 15.56 -9.67 20.51
C PRO A 178 15.70 -11.13 20.06
N PHE A 179 15.99 -11.33 18.78
CA PHE A 179 16.30 -12.64 18.20
C PHE A 179 17.56 -13.21 18.89
N GLU A 180 17.40 -13.80 20.08
CA GLU A 180 18.34 -14.76 20.63
C GLU A 180 17.97 -16.15 20.12
N GLU A 181 19.02 -16.87 19.74
CA GLU A 181 19.04 -18.07 18.94
C GLU A 181 18.24 -19.24 19.57
N GLU A 182 17.42 -19.89 18.73
CA GLU A 182 16.78 -21.20 18.88
C GLU A 182 16.32 -21.64 20.29
N SER A 183 15.02 -21.48 20.57
CA SER A 183 14.30 -22.51 21.34
C SER A 183 13.25 -23.18 20.45
N LYS A 184 13.57 -24.41 20.02
CA LYS A 184 12.65 -25.33 19.36
C LYS A 184 11.58 -25.78 20.35
N SER A 185 10.53 -24.99 20.51
CA SER A 185 9.26 -25.49 21.03
C SER A 185 8.56 -26.25 19.91
N SER A 186 8.45 -27.57 20.06
CA SER A 186 7.87 -28.50 19.08
C SER A 186 6.35 -28.59 19.12
N ASP A 187 5.66 -27.60 19.69
CA ASP A 187 4.20 -27.58 19.75
C ASP A 187 3.65 -26.55 18.75
N ALA A 188 3.67 -26.94 17.47
CA ALA A 188 3.20 -26.14 16.33
C ALA A 188 1.66 -25.98 16.28
N SER A 189 0.94 -26.34 17.35
CA SER A 189 -0.52 -26.44 17.37
C SER A 189 -1.24 -25.32 18.15
N LEU A 190 -0.51 -24.30 18.64
CA LEU A 190 -1.04 -23.28 19.56
C LEU A 190 -1.14 -21.83 19.02
N GLN A 191 -0.98 -21.57 17.70
CA GLN A 191 -0.45 -20.25 17.29
C GLN A 191 -1.10 -19.40 16.18
N HIS A 192 -2.26 -19.70 15.61
CA HIS A 192 -2.78 -18.83 14.53
C HIS A 192 -4.20 -18.33 14.80
N GLY A 193 -4.28 -17.25 15.58
CA GLY A 193 -5.36 -16.29 15.46
C GLY A 193 -5.40 -15.68 14.05
N GLU A 194 -6.55 -15.10 13.68
CA GLU A 194 -6.75 -14.60 12.32
C GLU A 194 -5.82 -13.43 12.01
N ARG A 195 -5.27 -13.43 10.79
CA ARG A 195 -4.33 -12.40 10.33
C ARG A 195 -5.01 -11.51 9.31
N TYR A 196 -4.87 -10.21 9.50
CA TYR A 196 -5.48 -9.20 8.66
C TYR A 196 -4.45 -8.23 8.10
N VAL A 197 -4.64 -7.84 6.85
CA VAL A 197 -4.02 -6.65 6.28
C VAL A 197 -5.07 -5.55 6.29
N LEU A 198 -4.69 -4.40 6.85
CA LEU A 198 -5.52 -3.22 6.91
C LEU A 198 -5.09 -2.25 5.81
N THR A 199 -6.05 -1.63 5.13
CA THR A 199 -5.76 -0.58 4.13
C THR A 199 -6.66 0.61 4.32
N SER A 200 -6.09 1.80 4.47
CA SER A 200 -6.86 3.03 4.56
C SER A 200 -7.30 3.52 3.18
N TRP A 201 -8.48 4.14 3.13
CA TRP A 201 -8.97 4.83 1.94
C TRP A 201 -9.54 6.19 2.32
N TYR A 202 -9.29 7.19 1.49
CA TYR A 202 -9.87 8.52 1.64
C TYR A 202 -10.80 8.86 0.48
N GLU A 203 -11.79 9.69 0.76
CA GLU A 203 -12.77 10.17 -0.21
C GLU A 203 -12.17 11.08 -1.30
N ARG A 204 -12.80 11.10 -2.47
CA ARG A 204 -12.51 12.10 -3.51
C ARG A 204 -13.66 13.08 -3.68
N LYS A 205 -13.43 14.32 -3.23
CA LYS A 205 -14.40 15.42 -3.31
C LYS A 205 -14.82 15.70 -4.76
N GLU A 206 -13.87 15.67 -5.69
CA GLU A 206 -14.08 15.86 -7.12
C GLU A 206 -14.97 14.78 -7.76
N ASP A 207 -15.11 13.62 -7.12
CA ASP A 207 -15.98 12.52 -7.56
C ASP A 207 -17.34 12.52 -6.83
N GLY A 208 -17.69 13.65 -6.17
CA GLY A 208 -18.95 13.82 -5.45
C GLY A 208 -19.02 13.02 -4.15
N TYR A 209 -17.88 12.59 -3.60
CA TYR A 209 -17.80 11.80 -2.37
C TYR A 209 -17.40 12.61 -1.14
N ALA A 210 -17.39 13.93 -1.28
CA ALA A 210 -17.20 14.86 -0.17
C ALA A 210 -18.13 14.53 1.02
N GLY A 211 -17.57 14.46 2.22
CA GLY A 211 -18.32 14.35 3.48
C GLY A 211 -18.44 12.94 4.07
N ARG A 212 -17.87 11.93 3.41
CA ARG A 212 -17.77 10.54 3.87
C ARG A 212 -16.53 10.30 4.74
N GLY A 213 -15.49 11.10 4.58
CA GLY A 213 -14.23 10.99 5.29
C GLY A 213 -13.34 9.84 4.81
N ALA A 214 -13.08 8.88 5.69
CA ALA A 214 -12.16 7.77 5.47
C ALA A 214 -12.74 6.43 5.91
N ARG A 215 -12.15 5.34 5.41
CA ARG A 215 -12.51 3.97 5.76
C ARG A 215 -11.27 3.08 5.80
N ILE A 216 -11.36 1.96 6.50
CA ILE A 216 -10.35 0.90 6.53
C ILE A 216 -10.93 -0.36 5.90
N SER A 217 -10.18 -1.01 5.01
CA SER A 217 -10.46 -2.38 4.60
C SER A 217 -9.76 -3.34 5.55
N PHE A 218 -10.49 -4.31 6.09
CA PHE A 218 -9.94 -5.45 6.83
C PHE A 218 -9.95 -6.66 5.89
N VAL A 219 -8.77 -7.10 5.45
CA VAL A 219 -8.60 -8.22 4.52
C VAL A 219 -8.04 -9.40 5.28
N ASN A 220 -8.79 -10.50 5.37
CA ASN A 220 -8.31 -11.71 6.04
C ASN A 220 -7.29 -12.43 5.13
N VAL A 221 -6.06 -12.49 5.61
CA VAL A 221 -4.90 -13.12 4.95
C VAL A 221 -4.33 -14.26 5.78
N THR A 222 -5.16 -14.89 6.61
CA THR A 222 -4.76 -16.05 7.43
C THR A 222 -4.17 -17.16 6.54
N ASP A 223 -4.84 -17.47 5.43
CA ASP A 223 -4.43 -18.51 4.48
C ASP A 223 -3.56 -17.97 3.33
N MET A 224 -2.77 -16.92 3.58
CA MET A 224 -1.95 -16.29 2.54
C MET A 224 -1.08 -17.33 1.81
N GLN A 225 -1.04 -17.23 0.47
CA GLN A 225 -0.35 -18.16 -0.45
C GLN A 225 -0.99 -19.55 -0.61
N GLN A 226 -2.02 -19.88 0.18
CA GLN A 226 -2.73 -21.17 0.11
C GLN A 226 -4.07 -21.08 -0.63
N THR A 227 -4.57 -19.86 -0.85
CA THR A 227 -5.84 -19.57 -1.52
C THR A 227 -5.65 -18.67 -2.75
N SER A 228 -6.62 -18.71 -3.66
CA SER A 228 -6.71 -17.81 -4.82
C SER A 228 -7.46 -16.51 -4.53
N THR A 229 -8.08 -16.38 -3.35
CA THR A 229 -8.90 -15.22 -2.99
C THR A 229 -8.85 -14.90 -1.50
N TYR A 230 -9.00 -13.63 -1.14
CA TYR A 230 -9.12 -13.17 0.25
C TYR A 230 -10.42 -12.41 0.48
N SER A 231 -11.13 -12.75 1.55
CA SER A 231 -12.36 -12.04 1.93
C SER A 231 -12.04 -10.76 2.69
N TYR A 232 -12.84 -9.71 2.49
CA TYR A 232 -12.64 -8.44 3.19
C TYR A 232 -13.92 -7.64 3.41
N ARG A 233 -13.81 -6.65 4.29
CA ARG A 233 -14.87 -5.67 4.63
C ARG A 233 -14.30 -4.26 4.71
N HIS A 234 -15.09 -3.27 4.26
CA HIS A 234 -14.81 -1.85 4.51
C HIS A 234 -15.53 -1.39 5.78
N VAL A 235 -14.81 -0.69 6.66
CA VAL A 235 -15.29 -0.10 7.92
C VAL A 235 -15.09 1.41 7.85
N LEU A 236 -16.14 2.19 8.13
CA LEU A 236 -16.08 3.65 8.06
C LEU A 236 -15.42 4.23 9.33
N LEU A 237 -14.54 5.21 9.18
CA LEU A 237 -13.96 5.92 10.32
C LEU A 237 -14.85 7.10 10.72
N VAL A 238 -15.16 7.19 12.01
CA VAL A 238 -15.97 8.26 12.60
C VAL A 238 -15.29 8.84 13.85
N ASP A 239 -15.64 10.06 14.22
CA ASP A 239 -15.22 10.65 15.49
C ASP A 239 -16.00 10.06 16.69
N SER A 240 -15.66 10.50 17.89
CA SER A 240 -16.30 10.05 19.14
C SER A 240 -17.80 10.36 19.24
N ASN A 241 -18.34 11.22 18.37
CA ASN A 241 -19.76 11.54 18.29
C ASN A 241 -20.45 10.78 17.13
N PHE A 242 -19.80 9.75 16.59
CA PHE A 242 -20.25 9.03 15.40
C PHE A 242 -20.47 9.94 14.19
N CYS A 243 -19.67 11.00 14.07
CA CYS A 243 -19.64 11.85 12.89
C CYS A 243 -18.52 11.41 11.95
N THR A 244 -18.81 11.39 10.66
CA THR A 244 -17.80 11.22 9.60
C THR A 244 -16.70 12.27 9.70
N LEU A 245 -15.58 12.02 9.04
CA LEU A 245 -14.40 12.90 9.05
C LEU A 245 -14.20 13.61 7.69
N PRO A 246 -15.10 14.52 7.23
CA PRO A 246 -14.98 15.17 5.92
C PRO A 246 -13.60 15.75 5.64
N GLY A 247 -13.11 15.52 4.41
CA GLY A 247 -11.86 16.07 3.92
C GLY A 247 -10.59 15.52 4.59
N ILE A 248 -10.69 14.54 5.48
CA ILE A 248 -9.53 13.81 6.01
C ILE A 248 -8.78 13.15 4.85
N HIS A 249 -7.45 13.10 4.97
CA HIS A 249 -6.61 12.36 4.04
C HIS A 249 -5.75 11.38 4.84
N VAL A 250 -6.21 10.13 4.87
CA VAL A 250 -5.62 9.05 5.67
C VAL A 250 -4.37 8.48 5.00
N GLY A 251 -3.30 9.28 4.99
CA GLY A 251 -2.11 9.05 4.17
C GLY A 251 -1.21 7.89 4.58
N GLY A 252 -1.29 7.47 5.84
CA GLY A 252 -0.62 6.29 6.35
C GLY A 252 -1.32 5.80 7.61
N ILE A 253 -1.17 4.52 7.89
CA ILE A 253 -1.76 3.90 9.08
C ILE A 253 -0.75 2.95 9.72
N GLU A 254 -0.83 2.81 11.04
CA GLU A 254 0.00 1.83 11.75
C GLU A 254 -0.79 1.23 12.91
N TYR A 255 -0.87 -0.10 12.95
CA TYR A 255 -1.45 -0.80 14.08
C TYR A 255 -0.35 -1.15 15.08
N GLN A 256 -0.42 -0.59 16.28
CA GLN A 256 0.58 -0.83 17.30
C GLN A 256 -0.03 -0.71 18.69
N ARG A 257 0.35 -1.62 19.61
CA ARG A 257 -0.15 -1.66 20.99
C ARG A 257 -1.68 -1.54 21.07
N GLU A 258 -2.36 -2.41 20.34
CA GLU A 258 -3.83 -2.51 20.28
C GLU A 258 -4.59 -1.34 19.62
N LEU A 259 -3.88 -0.29 19.23
CA LEU A 259 -4.46 0.90 18.61
C LEU A 259 -4.10 0.99 17.12
N LEU A 260 -5.09 1.34 16.30
CA LEU A 260 -4.86 1.79 14.93
C LEU A 260 -4.60 3.29 14.91
N HIS A 261 -3.42 3.67 14.45
CA HIS A 261 -2.97 5.04 14.29
C HIS A 261 -3.25 5.50 12.87
N VAL A 262 -3.92 6.64 12.72
CA VAL A 262 -4.33 7.17 11.41
C VAL A 262 -3.89 8.63 11.28
N VAL A 263 -3.04 8.94 10.30
CA VAL A 263 -2.58 10.31 10.06
C VAL A 263 -3.56 11.09 9.18
N ASP A 264 -3.79 12.37 9.46
CA ASP A 264 -4.45 13.30 8.53
C ASP A 264 -3.42 14.21 7.85
N SER A 265 -3.11 13.93 6.60
CA SER A 265 -2.06 14.66 5.87
C SER A 265 -2.53 15.92 5.12
N ARG A 266 -3.83 16.26 5.16
CA ARG A 266 -4.37 17.46 4.46
C ARG A 266 -4.76 18.62 5.37
N LYS A 267 -5.25 18.39 6.59
CA LYS A 267 -5.75 19.49 7.45
C LYS A 267 -4.69 20.44 8.01
N GLY A 268 -3.42 20.26 7.64
CA GLY A 268 -2.30 21.08 8.16
C GLY A 268 -2.04 20.84 9.65
N MET A 269 -2.76 19.88 10.25
CA MET A 269 -2.58 19.45 11.63
C MET A 269 -1.43 18.45 11.68
N GLN A 270 -0.61 18.58 12.71
CA GLN A 270 0.41 17.60 13.06
C GLN A 270 -0.23 16.63 14.06
N SER A 271 -1.17 15.80 13.61
CA SER A 271 -1.92 14.92 14.51
C SER A 271 -2.14 13.52 13.93
N VAL A 272 -2.22 12.56 14.84
CA VAL A 272 -2.59 11.17 14.62
C VAL A 272 -3.87 10.91 15.39
N ILE A 273 -4.86 10.29 14.76
CA ILE A 273 -6.09 9.85 15.39
C ILE A 273 -5.91 8.38 15.78
N GLU A 274 -6.27 8.03 17.01
CA GLU A 274 -6.19 6.67 17.53
C GLU A 274 -7.58 6.04 17.50
N PHE A 275 -7.63 4.76 17.12
CA PHE A 275 -8.85 3.94 17.11
C PHE A 275 -8.55 2.61 17.81
N ASP A 276 -9.36 2.25 18.80
CA ASP A 276 -9.27 0.94 19.44
C ASP A 276 -10.06 -0.09 18.61
N VAL A 277 -9.35 -0.92 17.86
CA VAL A 277 -10.00 -1.88 16.94
C VAL A 277 -10.73 -3.01 17.68
N HIS A 278 -10.46 -3.20 18.97
CA HIS A 278 -11.06 -4.26 19.78
C HIS A 278 -12.30 -3.77 20.52
N ASN A 279 -12.28 -2.53 21.00
CA ASN A 279 -13.36 -1.98 21.83
C ASN A 279 -14.26 -0.99 21.09
N ASP A 280 -13.79 -0.36 20.01
CA ASP A 280 -14.51 0.75 19.34
C ASP A 280 -14.99 0.41 17.92
N LEU A 281 -15.07 -0.88 17.59
CA LEU A 281 -15.66 -1.39 16.34
C LEU A 281 -17.13 -1.73 16.56
N TYR A 282 -18.03 -1.02 15.89
CA TYR A 282 -19.48 -1.17 16.05
C TYR A 282 -20.13 -1.73 14.79
N GLU A 283 -21.05 -2.68 14.96
CA GLU A 283 -22.00 -3.05 13.94
C GLU A 283 -23.25 -2.18 13.98
N LEU A 284 -23.59 -1.55 12.85
CA LEU A 284 -24.78 -0.72 12.73
C LEU A 284 -26.04 -1.56 12.47
N PRO A 285 -27.13 -1.33 13.22
CA PRO A 285 -28.47 -1.81 12.88
C PRO A 285 -28.87 -1.39 11.47
N GLN A 286 -29.69 -2.20 10.78
CA GLN A 286 -30.00 -2.01 9.36
C GLN A 286 -30.57 -0.62 9.07
N GLU A 287 -31.44 -0.12 9.95
CA GLU A 287 -32.09 1.18 9.89
C GLU A 287 -31.12 2.37 9.98
N MET A 288 -29.96 2.20 10.60
CA MET A 288 -28.95 3.26 10.77
C MET A 288 -27.90 3.27 9.64
N ARG A 289 -27.82 2.21 8.83
CA ARG A 289 -26.79 2.08 7.79
C ARG A 289 -26.93 3.16 6.73
N ASP A 290 -28.15 3.56 6.37
CA ASP A 290 -28.37 4.57 5.33
C ASP A 290 -27.86 5.96 5.73
N GLU A 291 -27.92 6.30 7.03
CA GLU A 291 -27.30 7.51 7.58
C GLU A 291 -25.79 7.50 7.39
N MET A 292 -25.18 6.31 7.50
CA MET A 292 -23.76 6.06 7.28
C MET A 292 -23.48 5.47 5.91
N PHE A 293 -24.19 5.95 4.88
CA PHE A 293 -23.94 5.63 3.48
C PHE A 293 -23.90 4.12 3.12
N GLY A 294 -24.66 3.31 3.84
CA GLY A 294 -24.77 1.87 3.69
C GLY A 294 -23.63 1.07 4.34
N TYR A 295 -22.77 1.69 5.17
CA TYR A 295 -21.76 0.94 5.90
C TYR A 295 -22.41 0.09 6.99
N ARG A 296 -21.97 -1.17 7.09
CA ARG A 296 -22.40 -2.09 8.16
C ARG A 296 -21.61 -1.87 9.45
N TYR A 297 -20.37 -1.41 9.35
CA TYR A 297 -19.47 -1.24 10.48
C TYR A 297 -18.86 0.15 10.48
N VAL A 298 -18.71 0.70 11.68
CA VAL A 298 -17.97 1.95 11.94
C VAL A 298 -16.90 1.68 13.00
N LEU A 299 -15.77 2.37 12.89
CA LEU A 299 -14.70 2.37 13.87
C LEU A 299 -14.58 3.78 14.45
N VAL A 300 -14.77 3.91 15.75
CA VAL A 300 -14.91 5.17 16.47
C VAL A 300 -13.54 5.63 16.99
N ALA A 301 -13.21 6.90 16.78
CA ALA A 301 -11.97 7.47 17.28
C ALA A 301 -11.97 7.54 18.82
N SER A 302 -10.94 7.01 19.45
CA SER A 302 -10.78 6.99 20.91
C SER A 302 -9.97 8.19 21.43
N ALA A 303 -8.94 8.60 20.69
CA ALA A 303 -8.04 9.67 21.09
C ALA A 303 -7.30 10.29 19.89
N SER A 304 -6.45 11.27 20.17
CA SER A 304 -5.49 11.80 19.21
C SER A 304 -4.26 12.38 19.91
N PHE A 305 -3.12 12.37 19.24
CA PHE A 305 -1.89 13.00 19.72
C PHE A 305 -1.19 13.79 18.63
N HIS A 306 -0.24 14.63 19.03
CA HIS A 306 0.55 15.44 18.11
C HIS A 306 1.84 14.75 17.66
N VAL A 307 2.26 15.03 16.44
CA VAL A 307 3.51 14.52 15.85
C VAL A 307 4.52 15.65 15.59
N PRO A 308 5.83 15.36 15.53
CA PRO A 308 6.88 16.40 15.43
C PRO A 308 6.93 17.10 14.07
N THR A 309 6.29 16.53 13.04
CA THR A 309 6.22 17.10 11.69
C THR A 309 4.86 16.83 11.07
N LYS A 310 4.51 17.53 9.98
CA LYS A 310 3.24 17.28 9.28
C LYS A 310 3.31 15.91 8.58
N PRO A 311 2.56 14.90 9.02
CA PRO A 311 2.71 13.55 8.48
C PRO A 311 2.13 13.47 7.08
N SER A 312 2.81 12.77 6.16
CA SER A 312 2.21 12.14 4.98
C SER A 312 1.88 10.67 5.26
N PHE A 313 2.69 10.02 6.08
CA PHE A 313 2.56 8.63 6.53
C PHE A 313 3.02 8.46 7.98
N ILE A 314 2.75 7.28 8.54
CA ILE A 314 3.26 6.79 9.81
C ILE A 314 3.57 5.30 9.69
N SER A 315 4.59 4.81 10.38
CA SER A 315 4.85 3.38 10.57
C SER A 315 5.53 3.15 11.93
N TYR A 316 5.83 1.90 12.25
CA TYR A 316 6.55 1.54 13.47
C TYR A 316 7.87 0.83 13.17
N ASP A 317 8.93 1.25 13.85
CA ASP A 317 10.20 0.54 13.89
C ASP A 317 10.22 -0.37 15.13
N ILE A 318 10.01 -1.66 14.91
CA ILE A 318 9.97 -2.68 15.96
C ILE A 318 11.33 -2.82 16.66
N ASP A 319 12.45 -2.56 15.97
CA ASP A 319 13.79 -2.75 16.54
C ASP A 319 14.24 -1.59 17.43
N SER A 320 13.67 -0.40 17.23
CA SER A 320 13.93 0.78 18.06
C SER A 320 12.77 1.17 18.99
N ASP A 321 11.63 0.47 18.89
CA ASP A 321 10.39 0.76 19.64
C ASP A 321 9.90 2.21 19.42
N GLN A 322 10.01 2.70 18.18
CA GLN A 322 9.71 4.09 17.82
C GLN A 322 8.77 4.18 16.62
N PHE A 323 7.91 5.18 16.62
CA PHE A 323 7.15 5.54 15.43
C PHE A 323 8.04 6.26 14.42
N ILE A 324 7.78 6.04 13.15
CA ILE A 324 8.39 6.79 12.04
C ILE A 324 7.30 7.64 11.40
N VAL A 325 7.53 8.93 11.25
CA VAL A 325 6.67 9.84 10.46
C VAL A 325 7.50 10.60 9.45
N GLY A 326 6.97 10.77 8.25
CA GLY A 326 7.61 11.57 7.22
C GLY A 326 6.67 12.59 6.59
N THR A 327 7.24 13.49 5.82
CA THR A 327 6.52 14.56 5.13
C THR A 327 6.48 14.34 3.63
N TYR A 328 5.39 14.75 2.98
CA TYR A 328 5.34 14.90 1.54
C TYR A 328 5.82 16.28 1.11
N SER A 329 6.86 16.34 0.27
CA SER A 329 7.26 17.56 -0.43
C SER A 329 7.54 17.28 -1.90
N ARG A 330 7.15 18.19 -2.79
CA ARG A 330 7.34 18.00 -4.24
C ARG A 330 8.71 18.47 -4.68
N CYS A 331 9.34 17.70 -5.56
CA CYS A 331 10.49 18.22 -6.30
C CYS A 331 10.06 18.95 -7.58
N GLY A 332 10.22 20.27 -7.61
CA GLY A 332 9.88 21.08 -8.77
C GLY A 332 8.38 21.34 -8.95
N ASN A 333 8.01 21.86 -10.12
CA ASN A 333 6.68 22.44 -10.37
C ASN A 333 5.69 21.48 -11.08
N LYS A 334 6.15 20.32 -11.55
CA LYS A 334 5.33 19.38 -12.33
C LYS A 334 5.09 18.10 -11.54
N VAL A 335 3.83 17.70 -11.44
CA VAL A 335 3.44 16.39 -10.86
C VAL A 335 3.84 15.29 -11.84
N GLY A 336 4.40 14.19 -11.33
CA GLY A 336 4.70 13.01 -12.13
C GLY A 336 5.97 13.06 -12.96
N ILE A 337 6.81 14.09 -12.77
CA ILE A 337 8.12 14.21 -13.40
C ILE A 337 9.15 14.40 -12.29
N HIS A 338 9.39 13.33 -11.55
CA HIS A 338 10.43 13.31 -10.55
C HIS A 338 11.78 12.94 -11.16
N VAL A 339 12.84 13.52 -10.62
CA VAL A 339 14.22 13.13 -10.92
C VAL A 339 14.93 12.92 -9.59
N ASP A 340 15.43 11.72 -9.40
CA ASP A 340 16.36 11.35 -8.34
C ASP A 340 17.63 12.21 -8.46
N SER A 341 17.62 13.35 -7.77
CA SER A 341 18.67 14.34 -7.87
C SER A 341 19.00 14.93 -6.52
N LYS A 342 20.27 15.32 -6.35
CA LYS A 342 20.76 15.96 -5.12
C LYS A 342 19.92 17.18 -4.71
N ASN A 343 19.41 17.94 -5.67
CA ASN A 343 18.54 19.09 -5.41
C ASN A 343 17.15 18.67 -4.87
N CYS A 344 16.60 17.56 -5.36
CA CYS A 344 15.35 17.02 -4.83
C CYS A 344 15.52 16.45 -3.43
N TYR A 345 16.65 15.78 -3.18
CA TYR A 345 16.92 15.18 -1.88
C TYR A 345 17.14 16.22 -0.82
N SER A 346 17.93 17.26 -1.10
CA SER A 346 18.30 18.33 -0.17
C SER A 346 17.19 19.34 0.20
N GLN A 347 15.93 19.08 -0.13
CA GLN A 347 14.87 20.03 0.20
C GLN A 347 14.58 20.08 1.72
N PRO A 348 14.46 21.28 2.32
CA PRO A 348 14.22 21.46 3.75
C PRO A 348 12.93 20.84 4.27
N ASN A 349 12.00 20.57 3.36
CA ASN A 349 10.69 20.02 3.66
C ASN A 349 10.64 18.49 3.52
N ASN A 350 11.72 17.81 3.14
CA ASN A 350 11.81 16.35 3.15
C ASN A 350 12.29 15.92 4.54
N LYS A 351 11.36 15.57 5.41
CA LYS A 351 11.64 15.21 6.80
C LYS A 351 11.19 13.79 7.04
N LEU A 352 12.03 13.04 7.76
CA LEU A 352 11.72 11.74 8.34
C LEU A 352 12.06 11.81 9.82
N VAL A 353 11.24 11.26 10.70
CA VAL A 353 11.44 11.41 12.15
C VAL A 353 11.11 10.11 12.85
N TRP A 354 12.04 9.62 13.67
CA TRP A 354 11.77 8.59 14.67
C TRP A 354 11.39 9.27 15.98
N PHE A 355 10.30 8.83 16.60
CA PHE A 355 9.84 9.42 17.85
C PHE A 355 9.12 8.42 18.74
N ASP A 356 9.18 8.68 20.04
CA ASP A 356 8.33 8.05 21.05
C ASP A 356 7.07 8.92 21.23
N LYS A 357 5.88 8.31 21.15
CA LYS A 357 4.61 9.03 21.26
C LYS A 357 4.47 9.75 22.60
N ASP A 358 5.05 9.19 23.66
CA ASP A 358 4.95 9.72 25.02
C ASP A 358 5.96 10.87 25.25
N ASN A 359 6.86 11.11 24.29
CA ASN A 359 7.91 12.12 24.36
C ASN A 359 7.96 12.98 23.08
N VAL A 360 6.80 13.44 22.61
CA VAL A 360 6.72 14.37 21.47
C VAL A 360 6.58 15.81 21.95
N SER A 361 7.47 16.67 21.44
CA SER A 361 7.26 18.11 21.40
C SER A 361 7.25 18.58 19.95
N ARG A 362 6.74 19.79 19.67
CA ARG A 362 6.78 20.35 18.31
C ARG A 362 8.20 20.62 17.80
N ASP A 363 9.17 20.72 18.72
CA ASP A 363 10.56 21.09 18.42
C ASP A 363 11.54 19.91 18.57
N SER A 364 11.06 18.75 19.05
CA SER A 364 11.85 17.55 19.32
C SER A 364 10.98 16.30 19.25
N PRO A 365 11.42 15.21 18.59
CA PRO A 365 12.76 15.01 18.02
C PRO A 365 13.02 15.83 16.75
N MET A 366 14.30 16.20 16.56
CA MET A 366 14.73 16.92 15.37
C MET A 366 14.56 16.02 14.15
N PRO A 367 13.93 16.50 13.06
CA PRO A 367 13.80 15.70 11.86
C PRO A 367 15.14 15.28 11.30
N CYS A 368 15.19 14.03 10.86
CA CYS A 368 16.30 13.49 10.12
C CYS A 368 16.38 14.22 8.78
N GLY A 369 17.58 14.75 8.51
CA GLY A 369 17.86 15.66 7.41
C GLY A 369 17.56 15.08 6.03
N HIS A 370 17.40 15.98 5.07
CA HIS A 370 16.70 15.82 3.80
C HIS A 370 16.84 14.47 3.08
N TYR A 371 15.81 13.61 3.13
CA TYR A 371 15.77 12.30 2.45
C TYR A 371 15.30 12.42 1.00
N PHE A 372 14.10 11.92 0.72
CA PHE A 372 13.51 11.84 -0.61
C PHE A 372 12.35 12.81 -0.69
N SER A 373 12.07 13.30 -1.90
CA SER A 373 10.85 14.07 -2.14
C SER A 373 9.72 13.11 -2.50
N GLU A 374 8.49 13.56 -2.30
CA GLU A 374 7.27 12.84 -2.66
C GLU A 374 7.13 11.48 -1.93
N MET A 375 7.69 11.40 -0.71
CA MET A 375 7.59 10.24 0.15
C MET A 375 6.14 9.95 0.52
N GLN A 376 5.74 8.69 0.36
CA GLN A 376 4.40 8.19 0.73
C GLN A 376 4.41 7.15 1.84
N GLY A 377 5.58 6.60 2.17
CA GLY A 377 5.77 5.61 3.22
C GLY A 377 7.24 5.49 3.56
N ALA A 378 7.54 5.11 4.78
CA ALA A 378 8.88 4.69 5.18
C ALA A 378 8.79 3.70 6.33
N THR A 379 9.76 2.82 6.42
CA THR A 379 9.90 1.85 7.52
C THR A 379 11.36 1.45 7.66
N SER A 380 11.76 0.89 8.80
CA SER A 380 13.11 0.40 9.03
C SER A 380 13.11 -0.93 9.78
N ALA A 381 14.19 -1.68 9.53
CA ALA A 381 14.47 -2.91 10.25
C ALA A 381 15.97 -3.14 10.35
N ARG A 382 16.40 -3.74 11.45
CA ARG A 382 17.73 -4.30 11.64
C ARG A 382 17.89 -5.55 10.78
N VAL A 383 18.99 -5.58 10.02
CA VAL A 383 19.42 -6.67 9.16
C VAL A 383 20.89 -6.95 9.47
N GLY A 384 21.14 -8.02 10.23
CA GLY A 384 22.47 -8.31 10.77
C GLY A 384 22.93 -7.19 11.71
N LYS A 385 24.06 -6.55 11.38
CA LYS A 385 24.63 -5.44 12.18
C LYS A 385 24.14 -4.06 11.74
N ASN A 386 23.39 -3.99 10.64
CA ASN A 386 22.99 -2.73 10.04
C ASN A 386 21.49 -2.49 10.28
N THR A 387 21.08 -1.23 10.26
CA THR A 387 19.69 -0.85 10.04
C THR A 387 19.49 -0.56 8.56
N VAL A 388 18.43 -1.09 7.98
CA VAL A 388 17.99 -0.79 6.63
C VAL A 388 16.70 0.02 6.71
N ILE A 389 16.63 1.11 5.94
CA ILE A 389 15.49 2.01 5.85
C ILE A 389 14.95 1.92 4.43
N TRP A 390 13.65 1.64 4.31
CA TRP A 390 12.94 1.69 3.04
C TRP A 390 12.07 2.92 3.00
N VAL A 391 12.11 3.65 1.88
CA VAL A 391 11.27 4.83 1.65
C VAL A 391 10.61 4.70 0.28
N SER A 392 9.29 4.76 0.23
CA SER A 392 8.53 4.80 -1.02
C SER A 392 8.31 6.24 -1.46
N SER A 393 8.53 6.50 -2.75
CA SER A 393 8.28 7.77 -3.40
C SER A 393 7.29 7.55 -4.56
N SER A 394 6.17 8.26 -4.54
CA SER A 394 5.12 8.16 -5.56
C SER A 394 5.01 9.41 -6.40
N TYR A 395 4.96 9.23 -7.72
CA TYR A 395 4.86 10.31 -8.69
C TYR A 395 3.46 10.36 -9.34
N GLY A 396 2.45 9.94 -8.60
CA GLY A 396 1.08 9.87 -9.06
C GLY A 396 0.85 8.75 -10.08
N GLY A 397 -0.22 8.86 -10.86
CA GLY A 397 -0.66 7.79 -11.76
C GLY A 397 0.09 7.65 -13.09
N VAL A 398 1.19 8.38 -13.30
CA VAL A 398 1.88 8.43 -14.59
C VAL A 398 3.35 7.98 -14.50
N GLY A 399 4.07 8.39 -13.45
CA GLY A 399 5.48 8.05 -13.26
C GLY A 399 5.65 6.74 -12.47
N SER A 400 6.67 5.95 -12.81
CA SER A 400 7.08 4.79 -12.00
C SER A 400 7.45 5.23 -10.60
N SER A 401 6.85 4.64 -9.58
CA SER A 401 7.23 4.91 -8.20
C SER A 401 8.57 4.26 -7.85
N HIS A 402 9.25 4.79 -6.84
CA HIS A 402 10.55 4.29 -6.38
C HIS A 402 10.44 3.77 -4.96
N LEU A 403 11.17 2.70 -4.67
CA LEU A 403 11.45 2.23 -3.31
C LEU A 403 12.95 2.38 -3.09
N HIS A 404 13.32 3.36 -2.28
CA HIS A 404 14.70 3.63 -1.92
C HIS A 404 15.09 2.80 -0.71
N MET A 405 16.26 2.18 -0.74
CA MET A 405 16.82 1.40 0.35
C MET A 405 18.13 2.05 0.80
N ILE A 406 18.20 2.40 2.08
CA ILE A 406 19.37 2.97 2.72
C ILE A 406 19.87 2.00 3.78
N THR A 407 21.17 1.71 3.79
CA THR A 407 21.80 0.91 4.85
C THR A 407 22.68 1.80 5.73
N THR A 408 22.52 1.70 7.05
CA THR A 408 23.28 2.47 8.04
C THR A 408 23.69 1.58 9.21
N ASN A 409 24.78 1.92 9.89
CA ASN A 409 25.38 1.07 10.93
C ASN A 409 24.77 1.27 12.32
N ILE A 410 24.02 2.35 12.57
CA ILE A 410 23.59 2.74 13.93
C ILE A 410 22.26 3.52 13.89
N LEU A 411 21.25 3.04 14.62
CA LEU A 411 20.22 3.87 15.26
C LEU A 411 20.40 3.69 16.77
N ASP A 412 21.24 4.51 17.40
CA ASP A 412 21.26 4.61 18.86
C ASP A 412 19.99 5.38 19.25
N SER A 413 18.97 4.64 19.68
CA SER A 413 17.68 4.96 20.37
C SER A 413 16.99 6.33 20.23
N SER A 414 17.35 7.20 19.29
CA SER A 414 16.70 8.50 18.98
C SER A 414 17.47 9.32 17.94
N ALA A 415 18.72 8.94 17.63
CA ALA A 415 19.53 9.66 16.67
C ALA A 415 19.11 9.33 15.24
N CYS A 416 18.93 10.37 14.44
CA CYS A 416 18.70 10.24 13.02
C CYS A 416 19.81 9.44 12.34
N PRO A 417 19.45 8.51 11.44
CA PRO A 417 20.46 7.78 10.73
C PRO A 417 21.27 8.76 9.87
N ASP A 418 22.59 8.76 10.04
CA ASP A 418 23.50 9.58 9.24
C ASP A 418 23.58 8.99 7.83
N VAL A 419 22.81 9.57 6.91
CA VAL A 419 22.76 9.12 5.52
C VAL A 419 23.54 10.09 4.67
N ASP A 420 24.73 9.67 4.23
CA ASP A 420 25.47 10.39 3.21
C ASP A 420 24.84 10.16 1.82
N LEU A 421 23.79 10.93 1.53
CA LEU A 421 23.13 10.98 0.21
C LEU A 421 24.02 11.62 -0.88
N SER A 422 25.21 12.14 -0.52
CA SER A 422 26.14 12.71 -1.51
C SER A 422 26.92 11.63 -2.26
N SER A 423 27.04 10.44 -1.68
CA SER A 423 27.60 9.27 -2.35
C SER A 423 26.48 8.51 -3.08
N SER A 424 26.50 8.49 -4.42
CA SER A 424 25.48 7.78 -5.23
C SER A 424 25.41 6.27 -4.98
N ASN A 425 26.36 5.71 -4.20
CA ASN A 425 26.44 4.29 -3.88
C ASN A 425 25.73 3.94 -2.56
N SER A 426 25.24 4.92 -1.78
CA SER A 426 24.61 4.67 -0.48
C SER A 426 23.12 4.32 -0.56
N VAL A 427 22.49 4.50 -1.72
CA VAL A 427 21.04 4.29 -1.91
C VAL A 427 20.79 3.35 -3.08
N ALA A 428 20.26 2.16 -2.80
CA ALA A 428 19.70 1.30 -3.84
C ALA A 428 18.26 1.74 -4.15
N THR A 429 17.83 1.68 -5.41
CA THR A 429 16.49 2.11 -5.80
C THR A 429 15.81 1.06 -6.67
N HIS A 430 14.70 0.53 -6.18
CA HIS A 430 13.83 -0.39 -6.90
C HIS A 430 12.69 0.38 -7.57
N ARG A 431 12.46 0.17 -8.86
CA ARG A 431 11.36 0.84 -9.58
C ARG A 431 10.13 -0.03 -9.59
N PHE A 432 9.00 0.54 -9.18
CA PHE A 432 7.69 -0.08 -9.17
C PHE A 432 6.76 0.57 -10.18
N LEU A 433 5.58 -0.04 -10.35
CA LEU A 433 4.48 0.59 -11.08
C LEU A 433 4.07 1.91 -10.41
N PRO A 434 3.42 2.82 -11.16
CA PRO A 434 2.95 4.08 -10.61
C PRO A 434 2.05 3.90 -9.38
N GLY A 435 2.24 4.76 -8.39
CA GLY A 435 1.39 4.84 -7.22
C GLY A 435 1.81 4.01 -6.02
N LEU A 436 3.07 3.59 -5.87
CA LEU A 436 3.54 2.96 -4.63
C LEU A 436 3.38 3.95 -3.46
N GLU A 437 2.47 3.67 -2.53
CA GLU A 437 2.15 4.56 -1.41
C GLU A 437 2.84 4.08 -0.12
N ASP A 438 2.09 3.69 0.90
CA ASP A 438 2.61 3.41 2.25
C ASP A 438 3.39 2.08 2.36
N LEU A 439 4.17 1.96 3.44
CA LEU A 439 5.05 0.82 3.75
C LEU A 439 4.86 0.36 5.20
N HIS A 440 4.80 -0.95 5.41
CA HIS A 440 4.73 -1.54 6.74
C HIS A 440 5.59 -2.80 6.81
N ILE A 441 6.30 -3.01 7.93
CA ILE A 441 7.04 -4.25 8.18
C ILE A 441 6.24 -5.11 9.14
N GLU A 442 5.96 -6.33 8.69
CA GLU A 442 5.39 -7.36 9.53
C GLU A 442 6.47 -8.37 9.90
N GLN A 443 6.56 -8.68 11.20
CA GLN A 443 7.37 -9.78 11.74
C GLN A 443 6.49 -11.02 11.91
N THR A 444 6.85 -12.11 11.24
CA THR A 444 6.23 -13.43 11.42
C THR A 444 7.26 -14.46 11.90
N GLY A 445 6.81 -15.64 12.32
CA GLY A 445 7.70 -16.77 12.62
C GLY A 445 8.59 -17.21 11.45
N ASN A 446 8.18 -16.90 10.21
CA ASN A 446 8.89 -17.25 8.98
C ASN A 446 9.82 -16.14 8.46
N GLY A 447 9.89 -15.00 9.16
CA GLY A 447 10.73 -13.86 8.79
C GLY A 447 9.97 -12.54 8.72
N ARG A 448 10.64 -11.52 8.16
CA ARG A 448 10.11 -10.17 7.99
C ARG A 448 9.65 -9.91 6.57
N TYR A 449 8.48 -9.30 6.45
CA TYR A 449 7.87 -8.96 5.17
C TYR A 449 7.60 -7.46 5.09
N LEU A 450 8.02 -6.84 3.99
CA LEU A 450 7.64 -5.48 3.65
C LEU A 450 6.30 -5.52 2.90
N TRP A 451 5.25 -5.02 3.55
CA TRP A 451 3.97 -4.74 2.94
C TRP A 451 4.00 -3.39 2.24
N SER A 452 3.36 -3.33 1.09
CA SER A 452 3.24 -2.14 0.25
C SER A 452 1.92 -2.14 -0.49
N LEU A 453 1.48 -0.96 -0.94
CA LEU A 453 0.26 -0.83 -1.74
C LEU A 453 0.42 0.13 -2.92
N THR A 454 -0.48 0.02 -3.90
CA THR A 454 -0.56 0.97 -5.02
C THR A 454 -1.89 1.76 -5.08
N GLU A 455 -1.81 3.09 -5.20
CA GLU A 455 -2.99 3.99 -5.37
C GLU A 455 -3.55 3.96 -6.79
N PHE A 456 -2.66 3.88 -7.79
CA PHE A 456 -2.97 4.07 -9.21
C PHE A 456 -2.78 2.80 -10.04
N GLY A 457 -3.37 2.79 -11.23
CA GLY A 457 -3.26 1.66 -12.17
C GLY A 457 -3.89 0.39 -11.60
N THR A 458 -3.09 -0.68 -11.51
CA THR A 458 -3.51 -1.90 -10.82
C THR A 458 -3.35 -1.67 -9.32
N ARG A 459 -4.46 -1.39 -8.64
CA ARG A 459 -4.48 -1.25 -7.18
C ARG A 459 -4.32 -2.62 -6.55
N MET A 460 -3.22 -2.78 -5.82
CA MET A 460 -2.88 -4.01 -5.16
C MET A 460 -2.24 -3.73 -3.81
N VAL A 461 -2.26 -4.74 -2.96
CA VAL A 461 -1.49 -4.78 -1.72
C VAL A 461 -0.63 -6.03 -1.79
N PHE A 462 0.64 -5.91 -1.45
CA PHE A 462 1.59 -7.01 -1.60
C PHE A 462 2.66 -6.98 -0.53
N ALA A 463 3.14 -8.18 -0.21
CA ALA A 463 4.24 -8.43 0.68
C ALA A 463 5.44 -8.95 -0.11
N THR A 464 6.62 -8.52 0.30
CA THR A 464 7.91 -9.01 -0.19
C THR A 464 8.78 -9.39 1.00
N ALA A 465 9.46 -10.53 0.95
CA ALA A 465 10.43 -10.87 1.99
C ALA A 465 11.56 -9.83 1.99
N ILE A 466 11.91 -9.29 3.16
CA ILE A 466 12.93 -8.23 3.25
C ILE A 466 14.27 -8.68 2.63
N ASN A 467 14.63 -9.96 2.77
CA ASN A 467 15.86 -10.51 2.19
C ASN A 467 15.92 -10.42 0.66
N ASP A 468 14.78 -10.46 -0.03
CA ASP A 468 14.71 -10.33 -1.48
C ASP A 468 14.94 -8.88 -1.94
N LEU A 469 14.75 -7.90 -1.04
CA LEU A 469 14.98 -6.48 -1.30
C LEU A 469 16.43 -6.04 -1.10
N LEU A 470 17.23 -6.86 -0.42
CA LEU A 470 18.65 -6.57 -0.11
C LEU A 470 19.57 -6.83 -1.31
N VAL A 471 19.07 -7.48 -2.37
CA VAL A 471 19.84 -7.75 -3.59
C VAL A 471 19.72 -6.52 -4.51
N PRO A 472 20.84 -5.86 -4.88
CA PRO A 472 20.84 -4.60 -5.64
C PRO A 472 20.56 -4.73 -7.15
#